data_AF-A0A317IU94-F1
#
_entry.id   AF-A0A317IU94-F1
#
_cell.length_a   1.000
_cell.length_b   1.000
_cell.length_c   1.000
_cell.angle_alpha   90.00
_cell.angle_beta   90.00
_cell.angle_gamma   90.00
#
_symmetry.space_group_name_H-M   'P 1'
#
loop_
_entity.id
_entity.type
_entity.pdbx_description
1 polymer ?
#
loop_
_entity_poly.entity_id
_entity_poly.type
_entity_poly.pdbx_seq_one_letter_code
_entity_poly.pdbx_strand_id
1 'polypeptide(L)' 'MRNLKNLLVGCLVLISSISTGPADAEKLLQGAVCSERVHELTSDINWYKSLDKAEEAAQQQGKLIFWVHMLGKIDGAT' A
#
# COMPACT_ATOMS: atom_id res chain seq x y z
N MET A 1 -8.27 -46.74 -30.34
CA MET A 1 -8.64 -45.78 -29.28
C MET A 1 -8.72 -46.48 -27.91
N ARG A 2 -7.60 -46.78 -27.23
CA ARG A 2 -7.65 -47.43 -25.91
C ARG A 2 -6.59 -47.00 -24.89
N ASN A 3 -5.69 -46.07 -25.22
CA ASN A 3 -4.55 -45.74 -24.35
C ASN A 3 -4.44 -44.25 -24.01
N LEU A 4 -5.54 -43.48 -24.09
CA LEU A 4 -5.54 -42.05 -23.68
C LEU A 4 -6.24 -41.79 -22.34
N LYS A 5 -7.04 -42.76 -21.86
CA LYS A 5 -7.80 -42.60 -20.60
C LYS A 5 -6.97 -42.89 -19.34
N ASN A 6 -5.84 -43.58 -19.46
CA ASN A 6 -5.03 -43.98 -18.31
C ASN A 6 -3.97 -42.93 -17.91
N LEU A 7 -3.82 -41.85 -18.69
CA LEU A 7 -2.91 -40.75 -18.35
C LEU A 7 -3.57 -39.71 -17.41
N LEU A 8 -4.91 -39.67 -17.36
CA LEU A 8 -5.67 -38.70 -16.57
C LEU A 8 -6.00 -39.14 -15.13
N VAL A 9 -5.59 -40.35 -14.73
CA VAL A 9 -5.79 -40.86 -13.35
C VAL A 9 -4.58 -40.57 -12.45
N GLY A 10 -3.46 -40.10 -13.01
CA GLY A 10 -2.23 -39.80 -12.26
C GLY A 10 -2.13 -38.36 -11.73
N CYS A 11 -3.23 -37.60 -11.67
CA CYS A 11 -3.18 -36.14 -11.45
C CYS A 11 -3.83 -35.64 -10.15
N LEU A 12 -4.18 -36.52 -9.21
CA LEU A 12 -4.82 -36.08 -7.96
C LEU A 12 -4.18 -36.80 -6.78
N VAL A 13 -3.82 -36.02 -5.76
CA VAL A 13 -3.27 -36.41 -4.44
C VAL A 13 -1.74 -36.31 -4.32
N LEU A 14 -1.19 -35.09 -4.39
CA LEU A 14 0.05 -34.71 -3.69
C LEU A 14 0.09 -33.22 -3.27
N ILE A 15 -1.07 -32.59 -3.00
CA ILE A 15 -1.12 -31.23 -2.42
C ILE A 15 -1.90 -31.30 -1.10
N SER A 16 -1.29 -31.92 -0.10
CA SER A 16 -1.85 -31.92 1.26
C SER A 16 -0.71 -31.96 2.26
N SER A 17 0.10 -30.91 2.30
CA SER A 17 0.92 -30.48 3.45
C SER A 17 1.60 -29.14 3.16
N ILE A 18 0.83 -28.11 2.76
CA ILE A 18 1.31 -26.74 2.97
C ILE A 18 0.94 -26.44 4.42
N SER A 19 1.89 -26.68 5.32
CA SER A 19 1.80 -26.15 6.68
C SER A 19 1.75 -24.63 6.56
N THR A 20 0.55 -24.06 6.70
CA THR A 20 0.40 -22.62 6.92
C THR A 20 1.02 -22.35 8.27
N GLY A 21 2.31 -21.96 8.28
CA GLY A 21 2.93 -21.35 9.45
C GLY A 21 2.04 -20.22 9.98
N PRO A 22 2.15 -19.86 11.26
CA PRO A 22 1.38 -18.76 11.82
C PRO A 22 1.57 -17.55 10.91
N ALA A 23 0.46 -16.96 10.45
CA ALA A 23 0.50 -15.72 9.70
C ALA A 23 1.35 -14.73 10.51
N ASP A 24 2.45 -14.28 9.92
CA ASP A 24 3.33 -13.27 10.50
C ASP A 24 2.46 -12.04 10.72
N ALA A 25 2.06 -11.80 11.97
CA ALA A 25 1.19 -10.69 12.31
C ALA A 25 1.97 -9.44 11.94
N GLU A 26 1.44 -8.68 10.97
CA GLU A 26 2.08 -7.49 10.43
C GLU A 26 2.63 -6.65 11.58
N LYS A 27 3.94 -6.41 11.56
CA LYS A 27 4.66 -5.75 12.64
C LYS A 27 4.02 -4.39 12.87
N LEU A 28 3.21 -4.28 13.94
CA LEU A 28 2.55 -3.04 14.29
C LEU A 28 3.61 -1.95 14.47
N LEU A 29 3.41 -0.83 13.78
CA LEU A 29 4.26 0.34 13.97
C LEU A 29 4.13 0.79 15.43
N GLN A 30 5.27 1.13 16.04
CA GLN A 30 5.26 1.70 17.37
C GLN A 30 4.52 3.04 17.33
N GLY A 31 3.74 3.34 18.38
CA GLY A 31 2.93 4.57 18.43
C GLY A 31 3.73 5.85 18.24
N ALA A 32 4.97 5.90 18.75
CA ALA A 32 5.88 7.03 18.54
C ALA A 32 6.20 7.25 17.05
N VAL A 33 6.48 6.18 16.30
CA VAL A 33 6.76 6.24 14.86
C VAL A 33 5.53 6.70 14.08
N CYS A 34 4.33 6.26 14.49
CA CYS A 34 3.08 6.69 13.86
C CYS A 34 2.84 8.19 14.12
N SER A 35 3.05 8.65 15.35
CA SER A 35 2.90 10.06 15.73
C SER A 35 3.86 10.97 14.96
N GLU A 36 5.13 10.56 14.82
CA GLU A 36 6.14 11.31 14.08
C GLU A 36 5.76 11.46 12.60
N ARG A 37 5.34 10.35 11.96
CA ARG A 37 4.92 10.38 10.55
C ARG A 37 3.67 11.19 10.31
N VAL A 38 2.69 11.12 11.23
CA VAL A 38 1.49 11.96 11.14
C VAL A 38 1.89 13.42 11.29
N HIS A 39 2.79 13.76 12.21
CA HIS A 39 3.26 15.13 12.38
C HIS A 39 3.91 15.68 11.11
N GLU A 40 4.81 14.91 10.48
CA GLU A 40 5.45 15.28 9.22
C GLU A 40 4.39 15.51 8.12
N LEU A 41 3.45 14.57 7.99
CA LEU A 41 2.37 14.66 7.00
C LEU A 41 1.43 15.84 7.23
N THR A 42 1.11 16.19 8.48
CA THR A 42 0.09 17.22 8.78
C THR A 42 0.67 18.61 8.96
N SER A 43 1.95 18.72 9.33
CA SER A 43 2.53 19.98 9.83
C SER A 43 3.71 20.45 8.96
N ASP A 44 4.58 19.53 8.54
CA ASP A 44 5.82 19.89 7.83
C ASP A 44 5.59 19.99 6.33
N ILE A 45 4.68 19.18 5.77
CA ILE A 45 4.28 19.26 4.37
C ILE A 45 3.26 20.38 4.17
N ASN A 46 3.61 21.35 3.32
CA ASN A 46 2.67 22.38 2.89
C ASN A 46 1.74 21.86 1.77
N TRP A 47 0.54 21.41 2.16
CA TRP A 47 -0.47 20.95 1.22
C TRP A 47 -1.19 22.10 0.53
N TYR A 48 -0.97 22.25 -0.78
CA TYR A 48 -1.72 23.19 -1.61
C TYR A 48 -3.15 22.66 -1.86
N LYS A 49 -4.13 23.56 -1.75
CA LYS A 49 -5.56 23.24 -1.96
C LYS A 49 -6.03 23.39 -3.41
N SER A 50 -5.14 23.78 -4.32
CA SER A 50 -5.42 24.04 -5.73
C SER A 50 -4.21 23.66 -6.56
N LEU A 51 -4.44 23.04 -7.72
CA LEU A 51 -3.38 22.61 -8.62
C LEU A 51 -2.55 23.82 -9.12
N ASP A 52 -3.21 24.91 -9.51
CA ASP A 52 -2.55 26.12 -10.02
C ASP A 52 -1.48 26.66 -9.05
N LYS A 53 -1.79 26.70 -7.75
CA LYS A 53 -0.82 27.13 -6.72
C LYS A 53 0.34 26.15 -6.54
N ALA A 54 0.06 24.85 -6.68
CA ALA A 54 1.12 23.84 -6.62
C ALA A 54 2.05 23.96 -7.83
N GLU A 55 1.52 24.24 -9.02
CA GLU A 55 2.28 24.47 -10.25
C GLU A 55 3.16 25.72 -10.16
N GLU A 56 2.59 26.84 -9.71
CA GLU A 56 3.35 28.08 -9.49
C GLU A 56 4.52 27.87 -8.53
N ALA A 57 4.26 27.22 -7.38
CA ALA A 57 5.29 26.91 -6.39
C ALA A 57 6.35 25.93 -6.92
N ALA A 58 5.94 24.91 -7.66
CA ALA A 58 6.85 23.93 -8.27
C ALA A 58 7.77 24.58 -9.31
N GLN A 59 7.24 25.51 -10.12
CA GLN A 59 8.01 26.25 -11.10
C GLN A 59 9.05 27.16 -10.43
N GLN A 60 8.69 27.84 -9.35
CA GLN A 60 9.61 28.69 -8.58
C GLN A 60 10.70 27.88 -7.87
N GLN A 61 10.36 26.69 -7.37
CA GLN A 61 11.27 25.87 -6.58
C GLN A 61 12.06 24.84 -7.41
N GLY A 62 11.70 24.64 -8.68
CA GLY A 62 12.29 23.60 -9.52
C GLY A 62 12.02 22.17 -9.02
N LYS A 63 10.84 21.94 -8.41
CA LYS A 63 10.46 20.64 -7.82
C LYS A 63 9.33 19.96 -8.58
N LEU A 64 9.25 18.64 -8.45
CA LEU A 64 8.12 17.86 -8.98
C LEU A 64 6.86 18.08 -8.16
N ILE A 65 5.70 17.89 -8.79
CA ILE A 65 4.39 17.95 -8.15
C ILE A 65 3.94 16.52 -7.79
N PHE A 66 3.62 16.31 -6.53
CA PHE A 66 2.84 15.17 -6.08
C PHE A 66 1.41 15.63 -5.80
N TRP A 67 0.43 15.06 -6.52
CA TRP A 67 -0.98 15.44 -6.39
C TRP A 67 -1.81 14.26 -5.91
N VAL A 68 -2.59 14.49 -4.84
CA VAL A 68 -3.49 13.49 -4.27
C VAL A 68 -4.85 14.12 -3.98
N HIS A 69 -5.91 13.44 -4.38
CA HIS A 69 -7.26 13.79 -3.96
C HIS A 69 -7.63 12.95 -2.74
N MET A 70 -7.65 13.57 -1.57
CA MET A 70 -7.94 12.88 -0.31
C MET A 70 -9.43 12.96 0.02
N LEU A 71 -9.98 11.82 0.47
CA LEU A 71 -11.30 11.74 1.08
C LEU A 71 -11.11 11.57 2.59
N GLY A 72 -11.63 12.49 3.40
CA GLY A 72 -11.44 12.51 4.86
C GLY A 72 -10.27 13.39 5.31
N LYS A 73 -9.82 13.21 6.56
CA LYS A 73 -8.70 13.97 7.16
C LYS A 73 -7.41 13.15 7.11
N ILE A 74 -6.30 13.81 6.77
CA ILE A 74 -4.98 13.17 6.66
C ILE A 74 -4.40 12.77 8.03
N ASP A 75 -4.87 13.38 9.12
CA ASP A 75 -4.47 13.07 10.49
C ASP A 75 -5.10 11.76 11.04
N GLY A 76 -5.96 11.11 10.26
CA GLY A 76 -6.65 9.89 10.67
C GLY A 76 -7.77 10.11 11.68
N ALA A 77 -8.10 11.35 12.03
CA ALA A 77 -9.28 11.64 12.84
C ALA A 77 -10.54 11.38 11.98
N THR A 78 -11.34 10.40 12.42
CA THR A 78 -12.62 10.04 11.81
C THR A 78 -13.77 10.80 12.47
#